data_AF-L1LB95-F1
#
_entry.id   AF-L1LB95-F1
#
_cell.length_a   1.000
_cell.length_b   1.000
_cell.length_c   1.000
_cell.angle_alpha   90.00
_cell.angle_beta   90.00
_cell.angle_gamma   90.00
#
_symmetry.space_group_name_H-M   'P 1'
#
loop_
_entity.id
_entity.type
_entity.pdbx_description
1 polymer ?
#
loop_
_entity_poly.entity_id
_entity_poly.type
_entity_poly.pdbx_seq_one_letter_code
_entity_poly.pdbx_strand_id
1 'polypeptide(L)'
;MGNHLTGECSKCNSIEKQDITCPSHPVALKLLNYCNIPLAAPSANKFGHISPTSVEHVLSEFPNDFMYIIDGGTCDIGIESTVVKIDSDVSTHSDYSTNYEELEAFVDALSSSDYVDNSNQWKGLFEQIERASSAKTLTILRKGAVTQEMLKNSLGAKIFRDIRVEHKVASLSSKSVCEAPGMLLRHYAPNVPTYRVCLESDEGSNEVSAAEVVMIDIGGKLGAWRNHFMQYIETSDDSDALAKQLYSLLRTAESLAMGGNNSIIAIHYENKHGDMGEAISDRLYRATSGKSIYCEVTDEISFKW
;
A
#
# COMPACT_ATOMS: atom_id res chain seq x y z
N MET A 1 -21.54 -25.46 -19.68
CA MET A 1 -20.22 -26.08 -19.88
C MET A 1 -19.19 -25.08 -19.39
N GLY A 2 -18.72 -25.28 -18.16
CA GLY A 2 -17.63 -24.49 -17.61
C GLY A 2 -16.35 -24.80 -18.36
N ASN A 3 -15.48 -23.79 -18.51
CA ASN A 3 -14.09 -24.01 -18.83
C ASN A 3 -13.24 -22.99 -18.08
N HIS A 4 -12.22 -23.55 -17.46
CA HIS A 4 -11.23 -22.96 -16.56
C HIS A 4 -10.58 -21.68 -17.09
N LEU A 5 -10.52 -20.65 -16.24
CA LEU A 5 -9.56 -19.55 -16.34
C LEU A 5 -8.35 -19.89 -15.47
N THR A 6 -7.45 -20.72 -15.99
CA THR A 6 -6.08 -20.87 -15.49
C THR A 6 -5.20 -20.93 -16.73
N GLY A 7 -4.55 -19.82 -17.05
CA GLY A 7 -3.83 -19.62 -18.29
C GLY A 7 -2.35 -19.44 -18.00
N GLU A 8 -1.63 -20.56 -17.92
CA GLU A 8 -0.20 -20.58 -17.61
C GLU A 8 0.59 -19.60 -18.49
N CYS A 9 1.21 -18.60 -17.86
CA CYS A 9 2.20 -17.75 -18.50
C CYS A 9 3.53 -18.51 -18.60
N SER A 10 3.89 -18.91 -19.82
CA SER A 10 5.11 -19.68 -20.16
C SER A 10 6.46 -19.01 -19.84
N LYS A 11 6.46 -17.85 -19.18
CA LYS A 11 7.69 -17.12 -18.76
C LYS A 11 7.92 -17.09 -17.25
N CYS A 12 6.93 -17.42 -16.42
CA CYS A 12 7.08 -17.35 -14.97
C CYS A 12 6.41 -18.56 -14.29
N ASN A 13 7.22 -19.49 -13.79
CA ASN A 13 6.79 -20.58 -12.90
C ASN A 13 6.41 -20.04 -11.50
N SER A 14 5.37 -19.22 -11.43
CA SER A 14 4.85 -18.67 -10.19
C SER A 14 3.33 -18.70 -10.22
N ILE A 15 2.74 -19.37 -9.23
CA ILE A 15 1.31 -19.48 -8.96
C ILE A 15 0.60 -18.14 -9.25
N GLU A 16 -0.42 -18.17 -10.10
CA GLU A 16 -1.19 -17.02 -10.59
C GLU A 16 -1.86 -16.25 -9.43
N LYS A 17 -1.13 -15.31 -8.83
CA LYS A 17 -1.71 -14.30 -7.94
C LYS A 17 -2.13 -13.11 -8.77
N GLN A 18 -3.41 -12.74 -8.69
CA GLN A 18 -3.94 -11.57 -9.36
C GLN A 18 -4.61 -10.64 -8.36
N ASP A 19 -4.18 -9.38 -8.34
CA ASP A 19 -4.79 -8.34 -7.53
C ASP A 19 -6.02 -7.79 -8.27
N ILE A 20 -7.15 -7.73 -7.57
CA ILE A 20 -8.42 -7.23 -8.12
C ILE A 20 -8.89 -6.05 -7.28
N THR A 21 -9.36 -5.00 -7.95
CA THR A 21 -10.00 -3.84 -7.31
C THR A 21 -11.20 -3.39 -8.12
N CYS A 22 -12.19 -2.80 -7.46
CA CYS A 22 -13.32 -2.14 -8.10
C CYS A 22 -13.22 -0.64 -7.75
N PRO A 23 -12.96 0.24 -8.73
CA PRO A 23 -12.74 1.65 -8.46
C PRO A 23 -14.05 2.33 -8.04
N SER A 24 -14.01 3.09 -6.94
CA SER A 24 -15.13 3.93 -6.50
C SER A 24 -15.13 5.30 -7.20
N HIS A 25 -15.06 5.31 -8.54
CA HIS A 25 -15.08 6.54 -9.33
C HIS A 25 -16.08 6.43 -10.51
N PRO A 26 -17.04 7.36 -10.67
CA PRO A 26 -18.11 7.25 -11.67
C PRO A 26 -17.61 7.09 -13.11
N VAL A 27 -16.53 7.80 -13.46
CA VAL A 27 -15.93 7.73 -14.81
C VAL A 27 -15.26 6.38 -15.04
N ALA A 28 -14.56 5.84 -14.02
CA ALA A 28 -13.89 4.55 -14.11
C ALA A 28 -14.91 3.41 -14.24
N LEU A 29 -16.00 3.46 -13.48
CA LEU A 29 -17.10 2.50 -13.57
C LEU A 29 -17.79 2.54 -14.95
N LYS A 30 -18.03 3.75 -15.50
CA LYS A 30 -18.57 3.89 -16.87
C LYS A 30 -17.62 3.29 -17.91
N LEU A 31 -16.31 3.49 -17.78
CA LEU A 31 -15.32 2.91 -18.67
C LEU A 31 -15.33 1.37 -18.59
N LEU A 32 -15.31 0.81 -17.38
CA LEU A 32 -15.36 -0.64 -17.18
C LEU A 32 -16.63 -1.25 -17.77
N ASN A 33 -17.78 -0.61 -17.56
CA ASN A 33 -19.06 -1.03 -18.15
C ASN A 33 -19.04 -0.95 -19.69
N TYR A 34 -18.42 0.09 -20.26
CA TYR A 34 -18.30 0.24 -21.71
C TYR A 34 -17.36 -0.79 -22.33
N CYS A 35 -16.22 -1.06 -21.69
CA CYS A 35 -15.23 -2.03 -22.16
C CYS A 35 -15.75 -3.48 -22.05
N ASN A 36 -16.60 -3.76 -21.05
CA ASN A 36 -17.16 -5.09 -20.76
C ASN A 36 -16.09 -6.19 -20.63
N ILE A 37 -14.90 -5.82 -20.17
CA ILE A 37 -13.77 -6.70 -19.84
C ILE A 37 -13.03 -6.14 -18.62
N PRO A 38 -12.34 -6.98 -17.82
CA PRO A 38 -11.42 -6.49 -16.80
C PRO A 38 -10.30 -5.66 -17.43
N LEU A 39 -9.92 -4.56 -16.78
CA LEU A 39 -8.82 -3.71 -17.22
C LEU A 39 -7.65 -3.80 -16.23
N ALA A 40 -6.47 -4.17 -16.73
CA ALA A 40 -5.23 -4.03 -15.99
C ALA A 40 -4.79 -2.56 -16.04
N ALA A 41 -4.80 -1.88 -14.89
CA ALA A 41 -4.53 -0.46 -14.79
C ALA A 41 -3.60 -0.17 -13.59
N PRO A 42 -2.27 -0.23 -13.76
CA PRO A 42 -1.34 0.32 -12.78
C PRO A 42 -1.45 1.85 -12.73
N SER A 43 -0.73 2.50 -11.81
CA SER A 43 -0.65 3.96 -11.77
C SER A 43 -0.08 4.50 -13.09
N ALA A 44 -0.68 5.58 -13.61
CA ALA A 44 -0.36 6.15 -14.92
C ALA A 44 0.91 7.02 -14.88
N ASN A 45 2.03 6.43 -14.48
CA ASN A 45 3.34 7.07 -14.44
C ASN A 45 4.45 6.13 -14.93
N LYS A 46 5.64 6.68 -15.23
CA LYS A 46 6.81 5.85 -15.51
C LYS A 46 7.20 5.05 -14.27
N PHE A 47 7.76 3.87 -14.50
CA PHE A 47 8.11 2.94 -13.44
C PHE A 47 9.04 3.60 -12.39
N GLY A 48 8.65 3.53 -11.11
CA GLY A 48 9.40 4.08 -9.98
C GLY A 48 9.18 5.57 -9.68
N HIS A 49 8.62 6.33 -10.63
CA HIS A 49 8.35 7.77 -10.47
C HIS A 49 7.15 8.02 -9.54
N ILE A 50 6.92 9.30 -9.23
CA ILE A 50 5.80 9.79 -8.42
C ILE A 50 4.46 9.43 -9.09
N SER A 51 3.50 8.90 -8.35
CA SER A 51 2.17 8.59 -8.90
C SER A 51 1.43 9.86 -9.36
N PRO A 52 0.54 9.77 -10.36
CA PRO A 52 -0.27 10.89 -10.79
C PRO A 52 -1.55 11.01 -9.94
N THR A 53 -2.03 12.23 -9.74
CA THR A 53 -3.29 12.54 -9.04
C THR A 53 -4.15 13.54 -9.80
N SER A 54 -3.70 13.96 -10.99
CA SER A 54 -4.40 14.84 -11.92
C SER A 54 -3.97 14.52 -13.35
N VAL A 55 -4.69 15.07 -14.34
CA VAL A 55 -4.32 14.95 -15.76
C VAL A 55 -2.98 15.61 -16.07
N GLU A 56 -2.69 16.74 -15.43
CA GLU A 56 -1.42 17.46 -15.61
C GLU A 56 -0.23 16.59 -15.20
N HIS A 57 -0.37 15.80 -14.14
CA HIS A 57 0.67 14.86 -13.74
C HIS A 57 0.92 13.81 -14.83
N VAL A 58 -0.14 13.22 -15.41
CA VAL A 58 -0.02 12.23 -16.49
C VAL A 58 0.63 12.86 -17.73
N LEU A 59 0.20 14.06 -18.13
CA LEU A 59 0.76 14.77 -19.28
C LEU A 59 2.24 15.11 -19.08
N SER A 60 2.62 15.57 -17.89
CA SER A 60 4.01 15.91 -17.56
C SER A 60 4.94 14.69 -17.61
N GLU A 61 4.41 13.50 -17.34
CA GLU A 61 5.16 12.26 -17.32
C GLU A 61 5.51 11.77 -18.73
N PHE A 62 4.61 12.01 -19.68
CA PHE A 62 4.63 11.46 -21.03
C PHE A 62 4.48 12.56 -22.10
N PRO A 63 5.36 13.58 -22.13
CA PRO A 63 5.17 14.79 -22.95
C PRO A 63 5.20 14.54 -24.46
N ASN A 64 5.77 13.42 -24.89
CA ASN A 64 5.95 13.07 -26.31
C ASN A 64 5.14 11.85 -26.72
N ASP A 65 4.39 11.23 -25.81
CA ASP A 65 3.65 10.01 -26.12
C ASP A 65 2.22 10.35 -26.52
N PHE A 66 1.76 9.77 -27.63
CA PHE A 66 0.38 9.89 -28.04
C PHE A 66 -0.50 8.97 -27.18
N MET A 67 -1.30 9.55 -26.28
CA MET A 67 -2.15 8.82 -25.35
C MET A 67 -3.58 9.35 -25.35
N TYR A 68 -4.54 8.46 -25.17
CA TYR A 68 -5.90 8.84 -24.81
C TYR A 68 -5.99 9.03 -23.30
N ILE A 69 -6.40 10.22 -22.87
CA ILE A 69 -6.56 10.59 -21.46
C ILE A 69 -8.02 10.94 -21.22
N ILE A 70 -8.60 10.35 -20.19
CA ILE A 70 -9.93 10.72 -19.71
C ILE A 70 -9.71 11.61 -18.48
N ASP A 71 -10.08 12.88 -18.60
CA ASP A 71 -10.05 13.82 -17.48
C ASP A 71 -11.22 13.57 -16.53
N GLY A 72 -10.90 13.07 -15.34
CA GLY A 72 -11.84 12.88 -14.24
C GLY A 72 -11.67 13.89 -13.10
N GLY A 73 -10.83 14.92 -13.28
CA GLY A 73 -10.41 15.82 -12.23
C GLY A 73 -9.32 15.24 -11.33
N THR A 74 -9.08 15.92 -10.21
CA THR A 74 -8.08 15.50 -9.20
C THR A 74 -8.59 14.32 -8.37
N CYS A 75 -7.73 13.37 -8.04
CA CYS A 75 -8.08 12.26 -7.15
C CYS A 75 -8.54 12.74 -5.77
N ASP A 76 -9.61 12.14 -5.24
CA ASP A 76 -10.16 12.52 -3.93
C ASP A 76 -9.27 12.14 -2.74
N ILE A 77 -8.64 10.95 -2.82
CA ILE A 77 -7.78 10.38 -1.76
C ILE A 77 -6.30 10.72 -1.98
N GLY A 78 -5.85 10.76 -3.23
CA GLY A 78 -4.47 11.11 -3.60
C GLY A 78 -3.38 10.06 -3.36
N ILE A 79 -3.67 8.94 -2.68
CA ILE A 79 -2.78 7.78 -2.52
C ILE A 79 -3.42 6.48 -3.01
N GLU A 80 -2.62 5.45 -3.25
CA GLU A 80 -3.12 4.17 -3.77
C GLU A 80 -3.96 3.38 -2.74
N SER A 81 -4.72 2.41 -3.27
CA SER A 81 -5.59 1.53 -2.50
C SER A 81 -4.85 0.70 -1.44
N THR A 82 -5.58 0.38 -0.37
CA THR A 82 -5.20 -0.68 0.57
C THR A 82 -5.19 -2.02 -0.18
N VAL A 83 -4.11 -2.78 -0.03
CA VAL A 83 -3.98 -4.13 -0.60
C VAL A 83 -4.03 -5.14 0.52
N VAL A 84 -4.90 -6.14 0.37
CA VAL A 84 -5.09 -7.22 1.32
C VAL A 84 -4.88 -8.55 0.62
N LYS A 85 -4.18 -9.45 1.28
CA LYS A 85 -4.02 -10.84 0.89
C LYS A 85 -4.98 -11.68 1.71
N ILE A 86 -5.70 -12.56 1.04
CA ILE A 86 -6.51 -13.58 1.69
C ILE A 86 -5.66 -14.84 1.76
N ASP A 87 -5.25 -15.20 2.96
CA ASP A 87 -4.58 -16.47 3.24
C ASP A 87 -5.66 -17.51 3.53
N SER A 88 -5.80 -18.50 2.65
CA SER A 88 -6.40 -19.77 3.03
C SER A 88 -5.37 -20.48 3.91
N ASP A 89 -5.73 -20.84 5.15
CA ASP A 89 -4.89 -21.75 5.93
C ASP A 89 -4.75 -23.07 5.16
N VAL A 90 -3.64 -23.25 4.46
CA VAL A 90 -3.24 -24.55 3.87
C VAL A 90 -2.47 -25.38 4.90
N SER A 91 -2.09 -24.80 6.04
CA SER A 91 -1.36 -25.49 7.10
C SER A 91 -2.29 -26.02 8.19
N THR A 92 -3.01 -27.09 7.85
CA THR A 92 -3.11 -28.34 8.62
C THR A 92 -4.09 -29.20 7.85
N HIS A 93 -3.62 -30.17 7.06
CA HIS A 93 -4.19 -31.51 6.89
C HIS A 93 -3.12 -32.34 6.17
N SER A 94 -2.01 -32.59 6.87
CA SER A 94 -1.26 -33.84 6.67
C SER A 94 -1.60 -34.89 7.74
N ASP A 95 -2.35 -34.54 8.80
CA ASP A 95 -2.64 -35.46 9.93
C ASP A 95 -4.13 -35.64 10.25
N TYR A 96 -5.04 -35.08 9.47
CA TYR A 96 -6.45 -35.48 9.54
C TYR A 96 -6.77 -36.28 8.29
N SER A 97 -6.43 -37.57 8.36
CA SER A 97 -7.26 -38.57 7.71
C SER A 97 -8.64 -38.48 8.37
N THR A 98 -9.51 -37.59 7.89
CA THR A 98 -10.93 -37.93 7.92
C THR A 98 -11.01 -39.22 7.13
N ASN A 99 -11.11 -40.34 7.85
CA ASN A 99 -11.26 -41.63 7.24
C ASN A 99 -12.55 -41.53 6.42
N TYR A 100 -12.43 -41.52 5.09
CA TYR A 100 -13.59 -41.36 4.21
C TYR A 100 -14.66 -42.43 4.53
N GLU A 101 -14.24 -43.57 5.09
CA GLU A 101 -15.08 -44.64 5.63
C GLU A 101 -16.02 -44.17 6.76
N GLU A 102 -15.63 -43.23 7.64
CA GLU A 102 -16.50 -42.69 8.70
C GLU A 102 -17.52 -41.68 8.16
N LEU A 103 -17.17 -40.94 7.11
CA LEU A 103 -18.07 -40.03 6.40
C LEU A 103 -19.10 -40.79 5.55
N GLU A 104 -18.70 -41.89 4.90
CA GLU A 104 -19.62 -42.77 4.17
C GLU A 104 -20.57 -43.51 5.14
N ALA A 105 -20.06 -44.02 6.27
CA ALA A 105 -20.90 -44.61 7.32
C ALA A 105 -21.91 -43.61 7.91
N PHE A 106 -21.55 -42.32 7.98
CA PHE A 106 -22.42 -41.23 8.41
C PHE A 106 -23.54 -40.92 7.40
N VAL A 107 -23.24 -40.93 6.10
CA VAL A 107 -24.23 -40.75 5.03
C VAL A 107 -25.19 -41.96 4.95
N ASP A 108 -24.69 -43.17 5.17
CA ASP A 108 -25.49 -44.39 5.24
C ASP A 108 -26.41 -44.38 6.47
N ALA A 109 -25.92 -43.96 7.64
CA ALA A 109 -26.70 -43.89 8.87
C ALA A 109 -27.84 -42.84 8.82
N LEU A 110 -27.66 -41.74 8.09
CA LEU A 110 -28.71 -40.74 7.82
C LEU A 110 -29.78 -41.24 6.85
N SER A 111 -29.44 -42.24 6.03
CA SER A 111 -30.31 -42.84 5.02
C SER A 111 -31.15 -44.00 5.57
N SER A 112 -30.73 -44.60 6.68
CA SER A 112 -31.49 -45.59 7.44
C SER A 112 -32.34 -44.91 8.52
N SER A 113 -33.64 -44.77 8.24
CA SER A 113 -34.65 -44.25 9.15
C SER A 113 -34.73 -45.04 10.45
N ASP A 114 -34.26 -44.48 11.56
CA ASP A 114 -34.96 -44.49 12.86
C ASP A 114 -34.29 -43.45 13.79
N TYR A 115 -35.07 -42.44 14.12
CA TYR A 115 -34.65 -41.20 14.77
C TYR A 115 -34.41 -41.43 16.27
N VAL A 116 -33.15 -41.38 16.72
CA VAL A 116 -32.79 -41.28 18.14
C VAL A 116 -32.20 -39.89 18.38
N ASP A 117 -32.82 -39.13 19.29
CA ASP A 117 -32.42 -37.77 19.66
C ASP A 117 -31.06 -37.78 20.37
N ASN A 118 -30.00 -37.61 19.57
CA ASN A 118 -28.62 -37.40 20.00
C ASN A 118 -28.23 -35.91 19.96
N SER A 119 -29.18 -34.98 20.20
CA SER A 119 -28.99 -33.52 20.04
C SER A 119 -27.75 -32.92 20.73
N ASN A 120 -27.28 -33.49 21.84
CA ASN A 120 -26.07 -33.02 22.52
C ASN A 120 -24.76 -33.54 21.88
N GLN A 121 -24.77 -34.72 21.27
CA GLN A 121 -23.63 -35.27 20.54
C GLN A 121 -23.47 -34.57 19.18
N TRP A 122 -24.59 -34.23 18.54
CA TRP A 122 -24.62 -33.47 17.28
C TRP A 122 -24.16 -32.02 17.44
N LYS A 123 -24.50 -31.36 18.56
CA LYS A 123 -23.98 -30.01 18.85
C LYS A 123 -22.45 -29.97 18.89
N GLY A 124 -21.81 -30.96 19.52
CA GLY A 124 -20.35 -31.06 19.57
C GLY A 124 -19.71 -31.28 18.19
N LEU A 125 -20.37 -32.05 17.32
CA LEU A 125 -19.90 -32.29 15.96
C LEU A 125 -20.14 -31.08 15.03
N PHE A 126 -21.28 -30.38 15.15
CA PHE A 126 -21.54 -29.13 14.43
C PHE A 126 -20.64 -27.99 14.89
N GLU A 127 -20.32 -27.88 16.19
CA GLU A 127 -19.28 -26.95 16.69
C GLU A 127 -17.88 -27.32 16.19
N GLN A 128 -17.60 -28.61 15.99
CA GLN A 128 -16.35 -29.08 15.38
C GLN A 128 -16.30 -28.81 13.87
N ILE A 129 -17.42 -28.90 13.16
CA ILE A 129 -17.56 -28.56 11.74
C ILE A 129 -17.50 -27.03 11.51
N GLU A 130 -18.09 -26.20 12.40
CA GLU A 130 -17.88 -24.75 12.44
C GLU A 130 -16.44 -24.36 12.83
N ARG A 131 -15.76 -25.20 13.62
CA ARG A 131 -14.30 -25.10 13.84
C ARG A 131 -13.49 -25.52 12.61
N ALA A 132 -13.96 -26.50 11.84
CA ALA A 132 -13.30 -27.04 10.65
C ALA A 132 -13.56 -26.22 9.37
N SER A 133 -14.56 -25.32 9.37
CA SER A 133 -14.65 -24.23 8.38
C SER A 133 -13.46 -23.29 8.56
N SER A 134 -12.40 -23.56 7.79
CA SER A 134 -11.09 -22.88 7.81
C SER A 134 -11.20 -21.39 8.10
N ALA A 135 -10.65 -20.96 9.24
CA ALA A 135 -10.42 -19.55 9.51
C ALA A 135 -9.60 -18.97 8.36
N LYS A 136 -10.17 -18.07 7.56
CA LYS A 136 -9.36 -17.31 6.62
C LYS A 136 -8.66 -16.22 7.40
N THR A 137 -7.36 -16.06 7.17
CA THR A 137 -6.58 -14.95 7.69
C THR A 137 -6.52 -13.88 6.61
N LEU A 138 -6.73 -12.62 6.99
CA LEU A 138 -6.57 -11.49 6.09
C LEU A 138 -5.33 -10.71 6.48
N THR A 139 -4.40 -10.57 5.52
CA THR A 139 -3.10 -9.90 5.70
C THR A 139 -3.06 -8.59 4.93
N ILE A 140 -2.88 -7.45 5.59
CA ILE A 140 -2.74 -6.15 4.91
C ILE A 140 -1.31 -6.05 4.34
N LEU A 141 -1.17 -6.09 3.02
CA LEU A 141 0.13 -5.96 2.33
C LEU A 141 0.53 -4.49 2.11
N ARG A 142 -0.45 -3.60 1.92
CA ARG A 142 -0.22 -2.17 1.70
C ARG A 142 -1.34 -1.37 2.33
N LYS A 143 -1.02 -0.38 3.17
CA LYS A 143 -2.01 0.56 3.71
C LYS A 143 -2.40 1.61 2.65
N GLY A 144 -3.64 2.08 2.77
CA GLY A 144 -4.28 3.10 1.95
C GLY A 144 -5.53 3.61 2.68
N ALA A 145 -6.47 4.24 1.97
CA ALA A 145 -7.64 4.86 2.60
C ALA A 145 -8.63 3.88 3.26
N VAL A 146 -8.62 2.59 2.88
CA VAL A 146 -9.45 1.59 3.56
C VAL A 146 -8.69 1.13 4.80
N THR A 147 -9.17 1.55 5.97
CA THR A 147 -8.54 1.30 7.27
C THR A 147 -8.74 -0.14 7.74
N GLN A 148 -7.89 -0.60 8.66
CA GLN A 148 -8.05 -1.90 9.31
C GLN A 148 -9.39 -1.97 10.05
N GLU A 149 -9.82 -0.87 10.66
CA GLU A 149 -11.11 -0.78 11.33
C GLU A 149 -12.28 -0.90 10.34
N MET A 150 -12.22 -0.24 9.18
CA MET A 150 -13.23 -0.38 8.13
C MET A 150 -13.31 -1.83 7.62
N LEU A 151 -12.16 -2.49 7.44
CA LEU A 151 -12.10 -3.91 7.07
C LEU A 151 -12.73 -4.78 8.17
N LYS A 152 -12.36 -4.58 9.44
CA LYS A 152 -12.94 -5.30 10.58
C LYS A 152 -14.45 -5.11 10.70
N ASN A 153 -14.95 -3.89 10.50
CA ASN A 153 -16.37 -3.59 10.62
C ASN A 153 -17.17 -4.15 9.44
N SER A 154 -16.61 -4.12 8.23
CA SER A 154 -17.29 -4.59 7.02
C SER A 154 -17.22 -6.11 6.83
N LEU A 155 -16.09 -6.73 7.22
CA LEU A 155 -15.82 -8.16 7.06
C LEU A 155 -15.96 -8.97 8.36
N GLY A 156 -16.26 -8.30 9.49
CA GLY A 156 -16.14 -8.83 10.84
C GLY A 156 -16.76 -10.20 11.07
N ALA A 157 -16.12 -11.03 11.91
CA ALA A 157 -16.42 -12.37 12.47
C ALA A 157 -17.14 -13.46 11.62
N LYS A 158 -17.94 -13.09 10.61
CA LYS A 158 -18.72 -13.98 9.76
C LYS A 158 -17.89 -14.68 8.69
N ILE A 159 -16.73 -14.14 8.30
CA ILE A 159 -15.90 -14.70 7.21
C ILE A 159 -14.43 -14.88 7.63
N PHE A 160 -13.85 -13.94 8.38
CA PHE A 160 -12.46 -14.00 8.82
C PHE A 160 -12.40 -14.10 10.35
N ARG A 161 -11.72 -15.15 10.84
CA ARG A 161 -11.59 -15.43 12.28
C ARG A 161 -10.45 -14.61 12.91
N ASP A 162 -9.48 -14.21 12.09
CA ASP A 162 -8.33 -13.40 12.48
C ASP A 162 -7.95 -12.44 11.35
N ILE A 163 -7.69 -11.17 11.68
CA ILE A 163 -7.16 -10.16 10.76
C ILE A 163 -5.77 -9.81 11.26
N ARG A 164 -4.75 -10.39 10.63
CA ARG A 164 -3.36 -10.15 10.97
C ARG A 164 -2.81 -9.02 10.12
N VAL A 165 -2.16 -8.08 10.76
CA VAL A 165 -1.44 -7.03 10.04
C VAL A 165 0.03 -7.44 10.02
N GLU A 166 0.48 -8.02 8.91
CA GLU A 166 1.90 -8.23 8.69
C GLU A 166 2.47 -7.06 7.90
N HIS A 167 3.26 -6.24 8.60
CA HIS A 167 4.04 -5.19 7.94
C HIS A 167 5.25 -5.83 7.26
N LYS A 168 5.13 -6.19 5.98
CA LYS A 168 6.32 -6.43 5.15
C LYS A 168 6.93 -5.09 4.76
N VAL A 169 7.70 -4.51 5.69
CA VAL A 169 8.64 -3.43 5.35
C VAL A 169 9.64 -4.04 4.37
N ALA A 170 9.84 -3.41 3.22
CA ALA A 170 10.90 -3.79 2.30
C ALA A 170 12.24 -3.56 3.04
N SER A 171 12.76 -4.60 3.68
CA SER A 171 14.07 -4.55 4.31
C SER A 171 15.14 -4.56 3.22
N LEU A 172 16.21 -3.79 3.44
CA LEU A 172 17.41 -3.74 2.59
C LEU A 172 18.05 -5.13 2.33
N SER A 173 17.63 -6.17 3.05
CA SER A 173 18.32 -7.47 3.13
C SER A 173 17.53 -8.68 2.62
N SER A 174 16.34 -8.53 2.02
CA SER A 174 15.67 -9.70 1.44
C SER A 174 15.25 -9.46 0.00
N LYS A 175 15.72 -10.35 -0.88
CA LYS A 175 15.25 -10.56 -2.25
C LYS A 175 13.80 -11.08 -2.19
N SER A 176 12.90 -10.28 -1.65
CA SER A 176 11.51 -10.63 -1.45
C SER A 176 10.80 -10.54 -2.80
N VAL A 177 10.10 -11.62 -3.15
CA VAL A 177 9.22 -11.64 -4.32
C VAL A 177 8.13 -10.60 -4.07
N CYS A 178 7.95 -9.68 -5.02
CA CYS A 178 6.94 -8.62 -4.93
C CYS A 178 5.56 -9.27 -4.96
N GLU A 179 4.83 -9.23 -3.84
CA GLU A 179 3.50 -9.85 -3.73
C GLU A 179 2.35 -8.92 -4.14
N ALA A 180 2.60 -7.60 -4.18
CA ALA A 180 1.66 -6.57 -4.60
C ALA A 180 2.39 -5.33 -5.21
N PRO A 181 1.72 -4.50 -6.03
CA PRO A 181 2.26 -3.26 -6.55
C PRO A 181 2.68 -2.27 -5.45
N GLY A 182 3.77 -1.55 -5.69
CA GLY A 182 4.26 -0.53 -4.76
C GLY A 182 5.09 -1.09 -3.60
N MET A 183 5.41 -2.40 -3.59
CA MET A 183 6.23 -3.01 -2.53
C MET A 183 7.74 -2.85 -2.72
N LEU A 184 8.24 -2.38 -3.87
CA LEU A 184 9.66 -2.12 -4.07
C LEU A 184 10.15 -0.91 -3.26
N LEU A 185 11.45 -0.90 -2.97
CA LEU A 185 12.10 0.13 -2.15
C LEU A 185 12.09 1.52 -2.82
N ARG A 186 12.16 1.56 -4.16
CA ARG A 186 12.06 2.80 -4.95
C ARG A 186 10.73 2.84 -5.70
N HIS A 187 9.71 3.40 -5.05
CA HIS A 187 8.42 3.75 -5.63
C HIS A 187 8.06 5.16 -5.18
N TYR A 188 7.33 5.88 -6.03
CA TYR A 188 6.91 7.26 -5.75
C TYR A 188 8.08 8.24 -5.59
N ALA A 189 9.25 7.87 -6.10
CA ALA A 189 10.48 8.58 -5.82
C ALA A 189 10.69 9.70 -6.85
N PRO A 190 10.99 10.92 -6.39
CA PRO A 190 11.58 11.93 -7.25
C PRO A 190 12.87 11.43 -7.91
N ASN A 191 13.22 12.00 -9.04
CA ASN A 191 14.49 11.79 -9.73
C ASN A 191 15.64 12.52 -9.04
N VAL A 192 15.32 13.60 -8.33
CA VAL A 192 16.25 14.35 -7.48
C VAL A 192 16.53 13.55 -6.19
N PRO A 193 17.78 13.54 -5.67
CA PRO A 193 18.09 12.92 -4.38
C PRO A 193 17.15 13.42 -3.28
N THR A 194 16.45 12.49 -2.65
CA THR A 194 15.39 12.78 -1.66
C THR A 194 15.67 12.05 -0.36
N TYR A 195 15.56 12.75 0.76
CA TYR A 195 15.92 12.26 2.10
C TYR A 195 14.84 12.60 3.12
N ARG A 196 14.62 11.70 4.09
CA ARG A 196 13.80 12.01 5.26
C ARG A 196 14.64 12.75 6.29
N VAL A 197 14.12 13.81 6.87
CA VAL A 197 14.80 14.57 7.92
C VAL A 197 14.60 13.87 9.26
N CYS A 198 15.71 13.61 9.95
CA CYS A 198 15.75 13.24 11.36
C CYS A 198 16.25 14.46 12.16
N LEU A 199 15.46 14.93 13.12
CA LEU A 199 15.84 16.07 14.00
C LEU A 199 16.73 15.63 15.18
N GLU A 200 17.54 14.59 14.97
CA GLU A 200 18.48 14.06 15.97
C GLU A 200 19.92 14.41 15.55
N SER A 201 20.82 14.53 16.52
CA SER A 201 22.25 14.74 16.26
C SER A 201 22.91 13.44 15.80
N ASP A 202 23.63 13.46 14.68
CA ASP A 202 24.49 12.36 14.22
C ASP A 202 25.86 12.89 13.76
N GLU A 203 26.88 12.03 13.85
CA GLU A 203 28.26 12.28 13.43
C GLU A 203 28.47 11.98 11.93
N GLY A 204 27.48 12.30 11.10
CA GLY A 204 27.58 12.16 9.64
C GLY A 204 28.77 12.95 9.09
N SER A 205 29.51 12.35 8.15
CA SER A 205 30.76 12.92 7.62
C SER A 205 30.56 13.88 6.45
N ASN A 206 29.42 13.82 5.76
CA ASN A 206 29.12 14.68 4.63
C ASN A 206 28.12 15.76 5.06
N GLU A 207 28.48 17.01 4.81
CA GLU A 207 27.64 18.17 5.12
C GLU A 207 26.96 18.68 3.85
N VAL A 208 25.68 19.04 3.97
CA VAL A 208 24.90 19.69 2.91
C VAL A 208 24.45 21.05 3.39
N SER A 209 24.67 22.06 2.56
CA SER A 209 24.20 23.41 2.87
C SER A 209 22.68 23.47 2.74
N ALA A 210 22.00 24.08 3.71
CA ALA A 210 20.56 24.34 3.61
C ALA A 210 20.19 25.11 2.33
N ALA A 211 21.10 25.94 1.80
CA ALA A 211 20.90 26.69 0.57
C ALA A 211 20.80 25.80 -0.70
N GLU A 212 21.12 24.51 -0.60
CA GLU A 212 20.96 23.52 -1.67
C GLU A 212 19.71 22.64 -1.48
N VAL A 213 18.97 22.85 -0.40
CA VAL A 213 17.85 21.99 0.02
C VAL A 213 16.51 22.62 -0.36
N VAL A 214 15.69 21.86 -1.08
CA VAL A 214 14.24 22.07 -1.16
C VAL A 214 13.59 21.33 0.01
N MET A 215 13.14 22.09 0.99
CA MET A 215 12.55 21.57 2.22
C MET A 215 11.03 21.39 2.07
N ILE A 216 10.55 20.19 2.37
CA ILE A 216 9.13 19.90 2.59
C ILE A 216 8.94 19.71 4.10
N ASP A 217 8.33 20.69 4.74
CA ASP A 217 8.04 20.66 6.18
C ASP A 217 6.55 20.41 6.44
N ILE A 218 6.25 19.18 6.82
CA ILE A 218 4.90 18.73 7.13
C ILE A 218 4.66 18.97 8.62
N GLY A 219 3.79 19.93 8.94
CA GLY A 219 3.51 20.36 10.32
C GLY A 219 4.30 21.59 10.79
N GLY A 220 5.20 22.13 9.96
CA GLY A 220 5.77 23.48 10.14
C GLY A 220 6.79 23.62 11.28
N LYS A 221 7.51 22.56 11.66
CA LYS A 221 8.48 22.62 12.78
C LYS A 221 9.75 23.39 12.44
N LEU A 222 10.13 23.44 11.17
CA LEU A 222 11.33 24.09 10.65
C LEU A 222 11.05 25.50 10.11
N GLY A 223 9.85 26.04 10.32
CA GLY A 223 9.42 27.34 9.79
C GLY A 223 10.30 28.52 10.21
N ALA A 224 10.97 28.45 11.36
CA ALA A 224 11.89 29.50 11.80
C ALA A 224 13.12 29.65 10.88
N TRP A 225 13.54 28.57 10.20
CA TRP A 225 14.71 28.54 9.31
C TRP A 225 14.35 28.63 7.82
N ARG A 226 13.10 28.99 7.49
CA ARG A 226 12.60 28.99 6.11
C ARG A 226 13.48 29.72 5.09
N ASN A 227 14.15 30.78 5.53
CA ASN A 227 14.99 31.63 4.68
C ASN A 227 16.39 31.06 4.43
N HIS A 228 16.74 29.93 5.05
CA HIS A 228 18.03 29.25 4.85
C HIS A 228 17.95 28.20 3.74
N PHE A 229 16.74 27.77 3.39
CA PHE A 229 16.52 26.78 2.34
C PHE A 229 16.53 27.41 0.95
N MET A 230 16.96 26.62 -0.04
CA MET A 230 16.79 27.00 -1.46
C MET A 230 15.33 27.33 -1.76
N GLN A 231 14.43 26.46 -1.29
CA GLN A 231 12.98 26.60 -1.30
C GLN A 231 12.40 25.93 -0.06
N TYR A 232 11.34 26.50 0.50
CA TYR A 232 10.67 25.97 1.68
C TYR A 232 9.18 25.84 1.40
N ILE A 233 8.67 24.62 1.49
CA ILE A 233 7.27 24.28 1.32
C ILE A 233 6.74 23.78 2.66
N GLU A 234 5.76 24.50 3.20
CA GLU A 234 5.05 24.10 4.41
C GLU A 234 3.68 23.54 4.06
N THR A 235 3.28 22.47 4.73
CA THR A 235 1.93 21.92 4.60
C THR A 235 1.39 21.48 5.95
N SER A 236 0.06 21.45 6.05
CA SER A 236 -0.63 20.82 7.16
C SER A 236 -0.22 19.35 7.30
N ASP A 237 -0.17 18.89 8.53
CA ASP A 237 0.03 17.51 8.93
C ASP A 237 -1.31 16.76 9.09
N ASP A 238 -2.43 17.33 8.67
CA ASP A 238 -3.72 16.63 8.60
C ASP A 238 -3.63 15.47 7.60
N SER A 239 -3.83 14.24 8.06
CA SER A 239 -3.55 13.04 7.28
C SER A 239 -4.38 12.95 6.00
N ASP A 240 -5.65 13.35 6.04
CA ASP A 240 -6.53 13.25 4.87
C ASP A 240 -6.20 14.32 3.82
N ALA A 241 -6.01 15.57 4.26
CA ALA A 241 -5.56 16.64 3.37
C ALA A 241 -4.17 16.34 2.79
N LEU A 242 -3.25 15.83 3.61
CA LEU A 242 -1.90 15.47 3.19
C LEU A 242 -1.92 14.31 2.19
N ALA A 243 -2.69 13.26 2.42
CA ALA A 243 -2.82 12.15 1.47
C ALA A 243 -3.28 12.65 0.09
N LYS A 244 -4.23 13.58 0.05
CA LYS A 244 -4.75 14.15 -1.19
C LYS A 244 -3.69 14.90 -2.00
N GLN A 245 -2.79 15.61 -1.33
CA GLN A 245 -1.80 16.48 -1.97
C GLN A 245 -0.38 15.93 -2.01
N LEU A 246 -0.10 14.79 -1.37
CA LEU A 246 1.25 14.24 -1.17
C LEU A 246 2.04 14.16 -2.48
N TYR A 247 1.46 13.60 -3.54
CA TYR A 247 2.15 13.47 -4.82
C TYR A 247 2.30 14.78 -5.58
N SER A 248 1.35 15.70 -5.46
CA SER A 248 1.48 17.06 -6.00
C SER A 248 2.61 17.82 -5.31
N LEU A 249 2.75 17.63 -4.00
CA LEU A 249 3.81 18.22 -3.18
C LEU A 249 5.19 17.70 -3.59
N LEU A 250 5.34 16.37 -3.75
CA LEU A 250 6.59 15.76 -4.22
C LEU A 250 6.96 16.23 -5.63
N ARG A 251 5.99 16.32 -6.56
CA ARG A 251 6.22 16.82 -7.92
C ARG A 251 6.62 18.30 -7.94
N THR A 252 6.00 19.11 -7.07
CA THR A 252 6.37 20.53 -6.91
C THR A 252 7.80 20.66 -6.41
N ALA A 253 8.17 19.91 -5.37
CA ALA A 253 9.52 19.90 -4.83
C ALA A 253 10.56 19.43 -5.85
N GLU A 254 10.24 18.38 -6.62
CA GLU A 254 11.10 17.90 -7.72
C GLU A 254 11.31 18.98 -8.77
N SER A 255 10.25 19.66 -9.22
CA SER A 255 10.36 20.74 -10.21
C SER A 255 11.21 21.91 -9.70
N LEU A 256 11.11 22.26 -8.42
CA LEU A 256 11.91 23.32 -7.82
C LEU A 256 13.39 22.92 -7.73
N ALA A 257 13.66 21.67 -7.30
CA ALA A 257 15.03 21.19 -7.14
C ALA A 257 15.74 20.98 -8.48
N MET A 258 15.03 20.57 -9.54
CA MET A 258 15.61 20.50 -10.90
C MET A 258 16.08 21.87 -11.44
N GLY A 259 15.58 22.98 -10.88
CA GLY A 259 16.03 24.33 -11.24
C GLY A 259 17.34 24.76 -10.58
N GLY A 260 17.84 24.02 -9.59
CA GLY A 260 19.08 24.32 -8.87
C GLY A 260 20.25 23.42 -9.28
N ASN A 261 21.47 23.86 -8.97
CA ASN A 261 22.67 23.05 -9.14
C ASN A 261 22.88 22.17 -7.91
N ASN A 262 23.00 20.86 -8.10
CA ASN A 262 23.23 19.87 -7.02
C ASN A 262 22.17 19.88 -5.89
N SER A 263 20.97 20.38 -6.16
CA SER A 263 19.93 20.46 -5.15
C SER A 263 19.40 19.10 -4.72
N ILE A 264 18.95 19.02 -3.47
CA ILE A 264 18.29 17.83 -2.91
C ILE A 264 16.91 18.19 -2.38
N ILE A 265 16.08 17.17 -2.16
CA ILE A 265 14.80 17.30 -1.46
C ILE A 265 14.96 16.70 -0.06
N ALA A 266 14.60 17.47 0.96
CA ALA A 266 14.53 17.01 2.35
C ALA A 266 13.08 17.05 2.84
N ILE A 267 12.60 15.97 3.43
CA ILE A 267 11.21 15.84 3.88
C ILE A 267 11.17 15.62 5.39
N HIS A 268 10.67 16.62 6.11
CA HIS A 268 10.38 16.50 7.52
C HIS A 268 8.90 16.12 7.72
N TYR A 269 8.67 15.00 8.41
CA TYR A 269 7.35 14.51 8.77
C TYR A 269 7.44 13.74 10.07
N GLU A 270 6.79 14.26 11.10
CA GLU A 270 6.60 13.51 12.34
C GLU A 270 5.40 12.58 12.18
N ASN A 271 5.71 11.30 12.14
CA ASN A 271 4.74 10.26 11.87
C ASN A 271 3.55 10.34 12.83
N LYS A 272 2.35 10.60 12.30
CA LYS A 272 1.12 10.55 13.08
C LYS A 272 0.62 9.12 13.22
N HIS A 273 0.08 8.81 14.40
CA HIS A 273 -0.62 7.54 14.64
C HIS A 273 -1.88 7.42 13.78
N GLY A 274 -2.20 6.21 13.33
CA GLY A 274 -3.41 5.90 12.56
C GLY A 274 -3.12 5.44 11.14
N ASP A 275 -4.10 4.77 10.52
CA ASP A 275 -3.89 4.06 9.26
C ASP A 275 -3.49 4.97 8.08
N MET A 276 -4.07 6.18 8.01
CA MET A 276 -3.71 7.15 6.96
C MET A 276 -2.29 7.71 7.16
N GLY A 277 -1.93 8.06 8.40
CA GLY A 277 -0.59 8.55 8.74
C GLY A 277 0.50 7.51 8.42
N GLU A 278 0.22 6.24 8.72
CA GLU A 278 1.10 5.13 8.37
C GLU A 278 1.17 4.86 6.86
N ALA A 279 0.07 5.02 6.13
CA ALA A 279 0.08 4.93 4.67
C ALA A 279 0.97 6.03 4.06
N ILE A 280 0.85 7.27 4.54
CA ILE A 280 1.71 8.39 4.13
C ILE A 280 3.18 8.11 4.48
N SER A 281 3.46 7.62 5.68
CA SER A 281 4.81 7.27 6.13
C SER A 281 5.47 6.21 5.23
N ASP A 282 4.72 5.18 4.81
CA ASP A 282 5.20 4.18 3.84
C ASP A 282 5.52 4.82 2.48
N ARG A 283 4.67 5.74 1.98
CA ARG A 283 4.92 6.44 0.71
C ARG A 283 6.16 7.31 0.78
N LEU A 284 6.33 8.06 1.88
CA LEU A 284 7.51 8.88 2.11
C LEU A 284 8.77 8.03 2.23
N TYR A 285 8.72 6.92 2.96
CA TYR A 285 9.85 5.98 3.07
C TYR A 285 10.29 5.46 1.70
N ARG A 286 9.34 5.10 0.82
CA ARG A 286 9.64 4.65 -0.55
C ARG A 286 10.12 5.77 -1.46
N ALA A 287 9.56 6.97 -1.31
CA ALA A 287 9.97 8.14 -2.06
C ALA A 287 11.44 8.50 -1.78
N THR A 288 11.91 8.30 -0.54
CA THR A 288 13.32 8.50 -0.18
C THR A 288 14.18 7.25 -0.36
N SER A 289 13.61 6.14 -0.83
CA SER A 289 14.29 4.84 -0.88
C SER A 289 14.88 4.41 0.47
N GLY A 290 14.24 4.79 1.56
CA GLY A 290 14.68 4.57 2.94
C GLY A 290 15.85 5.43 3.39
N LYS A 291 16.27 6.43 2.61
CA LYS A 291 17.36 7.34 2.98
C LYS A 291 16.88 8.41 3.95
N SER A 292 17.75 8.73 4.90
CA SER A 292 17.57 9.79 5.88
C SER A 292 18.76 10.75 5.88
N ILE A 293 18.53 11.96 6.35
CA ILE A 293 19.51 13.02 6.59
C ILE A 293 19.24 13.59 7.98
N TYR A 294 20.29 13.89 8.72
CA TYR A 294 20.21 14.46 10.05
C TYR A 294 20.24 15.97 9.93
N CYS A 295 19.33 16.63 10.64
CA CYS A 295 19.23 18.07 10.68
C CYS A 295 19.59 18.55 12.08
N GLU A 296 20.71 19.27 12.18
CA GLU A 296 21.12 19.90 13.42
C GLU A 296 20.53 21.31 13.46
N VAL A 297 19.69 21.55 14.48
CA VAL A 297 18.94 22.79 14.62
C VAL A 297 19.52 23.57 15.80
N THR A 298 20.37 24.55 15.49
CA THR A 298 20.96 25.48 16.47
C THR A 298 20.60 26.93 16.08
N ASP A 299 21.51 27.89 16.28
CA ASP A 299 21.40 29.25 15.71
C ASP A 299 21.50 29.20 14.16
N GLU A 300 22.17 28.19 13.62
CA GLU A 300 22.22 27.86 12.19
C GLU A 300 21.63 26.46 11.95
N ILE A 301 21.08 26.22 10.74
CA ILE A 301 20.56 24.91 10.31
C ILE A 301 21.54 24.23 9.37
N SER A 302 21.96 23.01 9.70
CA SER A 302 22.88 22.23 8.89
C SER A 302 22.41 20.79 8.74
N PHE A 303 22.82 20.16 7.64
CA PHE A 303 22.39 18.80 7.27
C PHE A 303 23.58 17.87 7.13
N LYS A 304 23.48 16.63 7.67
CA LYS A 304 24.54 15.62 7.65
C LYS A 304 24.01 14.22 7.27
N TRP A 305 24.80 13.43 6.53
CA TRP A 305 24.56 12.00 6.28
C TRP A 305 25.85 11.19 6.04
#